data_AF-A0A661PL55-F1
#
_entry.id   AF-A0A661PL55-F1
#
_cell.length_a   1.000
_cell.length_b   1.000
_cell.length_c   1.000
_cell.angle_alpha   90.00
_cell.angle_beta   90.00
_cell.angle_gamma   90.00
#
_symmetry.space_group_name_H-M   'P 1'
#
loop_
_entity.id
_entity.type
_entity.pdbx_description
1 polymer ?
#
loop_
_entity_poly.entity_id
_entity_poly.type
_entity_poly.pdbx_seq_one_letter_code
_entity_poly.pdbx_strand_id
1 'polypeptide(L)'
;MDFTLGEMMAVVAAREIRDGEIVFCGTGISMLAAMAAKHISAPRSVIFFETGAIDSLLEEIPLAVANSGVMYHTALNGGLADAFATMQNPFTGPKVVGILGAAQIDPYGNLNSTVIGAYEHPQIRFSGSGGACDVASFVGRTIIFMRQVKGRFVEKLDYLTSPGYLDGRESRWEAGLRPGGPELVVTDKAVFRFDEKSKRMYLAGYYPGIKVAEI
;
A
#
# COMPACT_ATOMS: atom_id res chain seq x y z
N MET A 1 -16.91 -17.63 -15.76
CA MET A 1 -15.56 -17.61 -15.17
C MET A 1 -15.75 -17.27 -13.71
N ASP A 2 -15.43 -18.21 -12.83
CA ASP A 2 -15.50 -18.00 -11.39
C ASP A 2 -14.18 -17.37 -10.94
N PHE A 3 -14.27 -16.32 -10.13
CA PHE A 3 -13.12 -15.66 -9.50
C PHE A 3 -13.45 -15.40 -8.03
N THR A 4 -12.42 -15.41 -7.19
CA THR A 4 -12.52 -14.99 -5.79
C THR A 4 -12.34 -13.48 -5.66
N LEU A 5 -12.86 -12.91 -4.57
CA LEU A 5 -12.67 -11.48 -4.28
C LEU A 5 -11.18 -11.14 -4.06
N GLY A 6 -10.38 -12.08 -3.54
CA GLY A 6 -8.93 -11.91 -3.39
C GLY A 6 -8.21 -11.82 -4.72
N GLU A 7 -8.57 -12.66 -5.70
CA GLU A 7 -8.01 -12.57 -7.06
C GLU A 7 -8.42 -11.26 -7.74
N MET A 8 -9.68 -10.83 -7.58
CA MET A 8 -10.15 -9.54 -8.12
C MET A 8 -9.33 -8.38 -7.54
N MET A 9 -9.15 -8.35 -6.22
CA MET A 9 -8.33 -7.36 -5.53
C MET A 9 -6.88 -7.33 -6.06
N ALA A 10 -6.25 -8.50 -6.20
CA ALA A 10 -4.88 -8.59 -6.70
C ALA A 10 -4.76 -8.11 -8.15
N VAL A 11 -5.67 -8.52 -9.03
CA VAL A 11 -5.65 -8.13 -10.46
C VAL A 11 -5.93 -6.64 -10.63
N VAL A 12 -6.85 -6.07 -9.86
CA VAL A 12 -7.12 -4.62 -9.89
C VAL A 12 -5.88 -3.83 -9.50
N ALA A 13 -5.23 -4.17 -8.39
CA ALA A 13 -4.00 -3.50 -7.98
C ALA A 13 -2.84 -3.73 -8.98
N ALA A 14 -2.72 -4.93 -9.55
CA ALA A 14 -1.70 -5.24 -10.54
C ALA A 14 -1.80 -4.38 -11.80
N ARG A 15 -3.03 -4.09 -12.26
CA ARG A 15 -3.28 -3.20 -13.41
C ARG A 15 -2.94 -1.74 -13.14
N GLU A 16 -2.85 -1.36 -11.87
CA GLU A 16 -2.56 0.01 -11.46
C GLU A 16 -1.06 0.24 -11.29
N ILE A 17 -0.24 -0.81 -11.31
CA ILE A 17 1.22 -0.73 -11.36
C ILE A 17 1.63 -0.41 -12.80
N ARG A 18 2.42 0.65 -12.97
CA ARG A 18 2.87 1.13 -14.28
C ARG A 18 4.19 0.45 -14.64
N ASP A 19 4.35 0.10 -15.92
CA ASP A 19 5.57 -0.52 -16.40
C ASP A 19 6.81 0.36 -16.15
N GLY A 20 7.83 -0.19 -15.48
CA GLY A 20 9.04 0.55 -15.08
C GLY A 20 8.96 1.22 -13.71
N GLU A 21 7.86 1.12 -12.96
CA GLU A 21 7.80 1.58 -11.57
C GLU A 21 8.61 0.68 -10.63
N ILE A 22 9.06 1.28 -9.53
CA ILE A 22 9.68 0.57 -8.41
C ILE A 22 8.57 0.25 -7.41
N VAL A 23 8.28 -1.03 -7.19
CA VAL A 23 7.17 -1.49 -6.36
C VAL A 23 7.69 -1.92 -4.99
N PHE A 24 7.28 -1.20 -3.95
CA PHE A 24 7.47 -1.63 -2.57
C PHE A 24 6.24 -2.40 -2.11
N CYS A 25 6.39 -3.68 -1.78
CA CYS A 25 5.29 -4.49 -1.26
C CYS A 25 5.74 -5.37 -0.09
N GLY A 26 4.78 -5.69 0.78
CA GLY A 26 4.96 -6.63 1.88
C GLY A 26 4.65 -8.06 1.43
N THR A 27 3.91 -8.79 2.27
CA THR A 27 3.54 -10.20 2.03
C THR A 27 2.09 -10.34 1.54
N GLY A 28 1.70 -11.55 1.17
CA GLY A 28 0.31 -11.91 0.88
C GLY A 28 -0.21 -11.25 -0.40
N ILE A 29 -1.41 -10.66 -0.34
CA ILE A 29 -2.07 -10.10 -1.53
C ILE A 29 -1.29 -8.95 -2.17
N SER A 30 -0.50 -8.21 -1.38
CA SER A 30 0.35 -7.12 -1.89
C SER A 30 1.44 -7.66 -2.82
N MET A 31 2.12 -8.71 -2.39
CA MET A 31 3.14 -9.42 -3.17
C MET A 31 2.52 -10.08 -4.40
N LEU A 32 1.36 -10.73 -4.26
CA LEU A 32 0.64 -11.32 -5.38
C LEU A 32 0.29 -10.27 -6.45
N ALA A 33 -0.17 -9.08 -6.06
CA ALA A 33 -0.44 -7.98 -7.00
C ALA A 33 0.83 -7.50 -7.72
N ALA A 34 1.94 -7.33 -6.99
CA ALA A 34 3.22 -6.91 -7.57
C ALA A 34 3.77 -7.94 -8.56
N MET A 35 3.76 -9.22 -8.18
CA MET A 35 4.18 -10.32 -9.06
C MET A 35 3.26 -10.45 -10.27
N ALA A 36 1.93 -10.37 -10.08
CA ALA A 36 0.98 -10.40 -11.19
C ALA A 36 1.21 -9.23 -12.16
N ALA A 37 1.50 -8.03 -11.66
CA ALA A 37 1.88 -6.91 -12.53
C ALA A 37 3.14 -7.24 -13.32
N LYS A 38 4.21 -7.68 -12.65
CA LYS A 38 5.48 -8.03 -13.30
C LYS A 38 5.33 -9.11 -14.37
N HIS A 39 4.46 -10.10 -14.18
CA HIS A 39 4.26 -11.17 -15.15
C HIS A 39 3.25 -10.86 -16.26
N ILE A 40 2.40 -9.83 -16.11
CA ILE A 40 1.25 -9.60 -17.01
C ILE A 40 1.28 -8.21 -17.64
N SER A 41 1.31 -7.15 -16.84
CA SER A 41 1.04 -5.76 -17.30
C SER A 41 2.23 -4.81 -17.22
N ALA A 42 3.24 -5.12 -16.40
CA ALA A 42 4.38 -4.26 -16.08
C ALA A 42 5.69 -5.05 -15.98
N PRO A 43 6.15 -5.71 -17.07
CA PRO A 43 7.32 -6.60 -17.06
C PRO A 43 8.64 -5.95 -16.69
N ARG A 44 8.76 -4.62 -16.82
CA ARG A 44 9.93 -3.84 -16.42
C ARG A 44 9.79 -3.22 -15.03
N SER A 45 8.72 -3.52 -14.29
CA SER A 45 8.61 -3.11 -12.89
C SER A 45 9.69 -3.80 -12.04
N VAL A 46 10.21 -3.06 -11.06
CA VAL A 46 11.24 -3.54 -10.14
C VAL A 46 10.58 -3.75 -8.79
N ILE A 47 10.53 -4.99 -8.31
CA ILE A 47 9.96 -5.29 -6.99
C ILE A 47 11.09 -5.22 -5.96
N PHE A 48 10.88 -4.51 -4.86
CA PHE A 48 11.84 -4.51 -3.75
C PHE A 48 11.14 -4.63 -2.39
N PHE A 49 11.90 -5.12 -1.41
CA PHE A 49 11.41 -5.43 -0.08
C PHE A 49 12.20 -4.68 0.99
N GLU A 50 11.57 -4.47 2.14
CA GLU A 50 12.18 -3.79 3.29
C GLU A 50 13.43 -4.50 3.84
N THR A 51 13.60 -5.78 3.51
CA THR A 51 14.76 -6.59 3.89
C THR A 51 16.02 -6.30 3.08
N GLY A 52 15.92 -5.53 1.98
CA GLY A 52 17.07 -5.17 1.13
C GLY A 52 17.16 -5.92 -0.19
N ALA A 53 16.24 -6.85 -0.46
CA ALA A 53 16.15 -7.51 -1.75
C ALA A 53 15.61 -6.57 -2.83
N ILE A 54 16.37 -6.36 -3.90
CA ILE A 54 15.96 -5.57 -5.07
C ILE A 54 15.93 -6.47 -6.31
N ASP A 55 14.77 -6.45 -6.98
CA ASP A 55 14.46 -7.16 -8.22
C ASP A 55 14.77 -8.66 -8.19
N SER A 56 14.20 -9.34 -7.20
CA SER A 56 14.31 -10.80 -7.05
C SER A 56 13.54 -11.54 -8.15
N LEU A 57 13.97 -12.78 -8.43
CA LEU A 57 13.29 -13.65 -9.40
C LEU A 57 11.84 -14.00 -8.99
N LEU A 58 11.61 -14.25 -7.69
CA LEU A 58 10.31 -14.63 -7.08
C LEU A 58 9.59 -15.77 -7.84
N GLU A 59 10.14 -16.97 -7.80
CA GLU A 59 9.55 -18.15 -8.49
C GLU A 59 8.22 -18.62 -7.87
N GLU A 60 8.06 -18.40 -6.56
CA GLU A 60 6.86 -18.70 -5.79
C GLU A 60 6.47 -17.45 -4.99
N ILE A 61 5.33 -17.49 -4.29
CA ILE A 61 4.90 -16.40 -3.39
C ILE A 61 5.51 -16.64 -2.00
N PRO A 62 6.55 -15.88 -1.58
CA PRO A 62 7.11 -16.00 -0.25
C PRO A 62 6.09 -15.78 0.87
N LEU A 63 6.19 -16.61 1.92
CA LEU A 63 5.39 -16.45 3.14
C LEU A 63 5.74 -15.17 3.92
N ALA A 64 7.00 -14.74 3.85
CA ALA A 64 7.54 -13.59 4.58
C ALA A 64 8.57 -12.84 3.73
N VAL A 65 8.73 -11.54 3.97
CA VAL A 65 9.75 -10.71 3.31
C VAL A 65 11.19 -11.11 3.66
N ALA A 66 11.37 -11.85 4.76
CA ALA A 66 12.66 -12.40 5.19
C ALA A 66 12.90 -13.85 4.70
N ASN A 67 12.03 -14.40 3.85
CA ASN A 67 12.23 -15.71 3.26
C ASN A 67 13.46 -15.70 2.33
N SER A 68 14.27 -16.75 2.33
CA SER A 68 15.47 -16.83 1.49
C SER A 68 15.16 -16.72 -0.01
N GLY A 69 13.98 -17.17 -0.45
CA GLY A 69 13.50 -17.00 -1.83
C GLY A 69 13.32 -15.54 -2.25
N VAL A 70 13.11 -14.62 -1.30
CA VAL A 70 13.10 -13.17 -1.57
C VAL A 70 14.48 -12.67 -1.92
N MET A 71 15.56 -13.29 -1.41
CA MET A 71 16.93 -12.90 -1.70
C MET A 71 17.53 -13.65 -2.90
N TYR A 72 16.82 -14.65 -3.42
CA TYR A 72 17.31 -15.51 -4.50
C TYR A 72 17.31 -14.76 -5.85
N HIS A 73 18.46 -14.75 -6.51
CA HIS A 73 18.70 -14.05 -7.79
C HIS A 73 18.25 -12.58 -7.79
N THR A 74 18.53 -11.85 -6.71
CA THR A 74 18.34 -10.40 -6.68
C THR A 74 19.35 -9.70 -7.59
N ALA A 75 18.93 -8.59 -8.19
CA ALA A 75 19.85 -7.67 -8.86
C ALA A 75 20.78 -6.98 -7.86
N LEU A 76 20.29 -6.74 -6.63
CA LEU A 76 21.08 -6.28 -5.50
C LEU A 76 20.58 -6.93 -4.20
N ASN A 77 21.52 -7.45 -3.43
CA ASN A 77 21.29 -7.94 -2.06
C ASN A 77 21.85 -6.90 -1.08
N GLY A 78 20.98 -5.99 -0.64
CA GLY A 78 21.28 -4.97 0.36
C GLY A 78 20.74 -5.32 1.74
N GLY A 79 20.63 -4.31 2.60
CA GLY A 79 19.95 -4.40 3.89
C GLY A 79 18.77 -3.44 4.02
N LEU A 80 18.20 -3.43 5.22
CA LEU A 80 17.11 -2.52 5.59
C LEU A 80 17.49 -1.06 5.35
N ALA A 81 18.71 -0.65 5.73
CA ALA A 81 19.17 0.71 5.51
C ALA A 81 19.17 1.09 4.01
N ASP A 82 19.56 0.16 3.13
CA ASP A 82 19.62 0.40 1.68
C ASP A 82 18.22 0.51 1.06
N ALA A 83 17.29 -0.36 1.46
CA ALA A 83 15.91 -0.33 0.99
C ALA A 83 15.23 0.99 1.37
N PHE A 84 15.35 1.40 2.64
CA PHE A 84 14.75 2.65 3.12
C PHE A 84 15.47 3.87 2.55
N ALA A 85 16.79 3.85 2.42
CA ALA A 85 17.52 4.93 1.74
C ALA A 85 17.07 5.07 0.28
N THR A 86 16.84 3.96 -0.42
CA THR A 86 16.35 3.95 -1.81
C THR A 86 14.99 4.61 -1.93
N MET A 87 14.04 4.31 -1.03
CA MET A 87 12.70 4.91 -1.13
C MET A 87 12.62 6.34 -0.58
N GLN A 88 13.51 6.72 0.35
CA GLN A 88 13.57 8.08 0.90
C GLN A 88 14.40 9.05 0.03
N ASN A 89 15.22 8.51 -0.87
CA ASN A 89 16.04 9.30 -1.76
C ASN A 89 15.19 10.17 -2.70
N PRO A 90 15.52 11.47 -2.88
CA PRO A 90 14.72 12.39 -3.70
C PRO A 90 14.54 12.01 -5.17
N PHE A 91 15.42 11.18 -5.74
CA PHE A 91 15.38 10.80 -7.16
C PHE A 91 14.61 9.50 -7.39
N THR A 92 14.73 8.54 -6.47
CA THR A 92 14.10 7.22 -6.58
C THR A 92 12.75 7.17 -5.87
N GLY A 93 12.59 7.81 -4.70
CA GLY A 93 11.33 7.84 -3.94
C GLY A 93 10.09 8.25 -4.76
N PRO A 94 10.14 9.32 -5.57
CA PRO A 94 9.02 9.70 -6.44
C PRO A 94 8.65 8.66 -7.51
N LYS A 95 9.54 7.69 -7.80
CA LYS A 95 9.31 6.58 -8.75
C LYS A 95 8.82 5.31 -8.05
N VAL A 96 8.74 5.32 -6.72
CA VAL A 96 8.28 4.20 -5.92
C VAL A 96 6.75 4.25 -5.79
N VAL A 97 6.09 3.13 -6.06
CA VAL A 97 4.72 2.86 -5.65
C VAL A 97 4.74 1.94 -4.43
N GLY A 98 4.14 2.40 -3.33
CA GLY A 98 4.01 1.63 -2.10
C GLY A 98 2.68 0.90 -2.02
N ILE A 99 2.69 -0.40 -1.77
CA ILE A 99 1.49 -1.17 -1.50
C ILE A 99 1.33 -1.36 0.01
N LEU A 100 0.30 -0.75 0.57
CA LEU A 100 0.05 -0.71 2.02
C LEU A 100 -1.25 -1.43 2.39
N GLY A 101 -1.39 -1.74 3.67
CA GLY A 101 -2.63 -2.21 4.28
C GLY A 101 -2.73 -1.73 5.71
N ALA A 102 -3.94 -1.72 6.26
CA ALA A 102 -4.17 -1.18 7.60
C ALA A 102 -5.34 -1.85 8.35
N ALA A 103 -5.42 -1.57 9.64
CA ALA A 103 -6.57 -1.90 10.48
C ALA A 103 -7.67 -0.84 10.32
N GLN A 104 -7.32 0.45 10.28
CA GLN A 104 -8.27 1.53 9.98
C GLN A 104 -7.76 2.42 8.84
N ILE A 105 -8.71 3.02 8.12
CA ILE A 105 -8.51 4.06 7.11
C ILE A 105 -9.57 5.15 7.31
N ASP A 106 -9.17 6.40 7.09
CA ASP A 106 -10.08 7.56 7.13
C ASP A 106 -10.38 8.14 5.73
N PRO A 107 -11.27 9.15 5.61
CA PRO A 107 -11.64 9.72 4.33
C PRO A 107 -10.49 10.37 3.54
N TYR A 108 -9.32 10.59 4.14
CA TYR A 108 -8.15 11.19 3.48
C TYR A 108 -7.03 10.17 3.25
N GLY A 109 -7.32 8.88 3.48
CA GLY A 109 -6.40 7.79 3.26
C GLY A 109 -5.29 7.71 4.30
N ASN A 110 -5.48 8.35 5.46
CA ASN A 110 -4.61 8.12 6.60
C ASN A 110 -4.86 6.71 7.14
N LEU A 111 -3.80 6.06 7.63
CA LEU A 111 -3.86 4.65 8.03
C LEU A 111 -3.47 4.43 9.48
N ASN A 112 -4.16 3.48 10.11
CA ASN A 112 -3.81 2.94 11.42
C ASN A 112 -3.47 1.46 11.31
N SER A 113 -2.24 1.10 11.68
CA SER A 113 -1.78 -0.28 11.84
C SER A 113 -1.07 -0.48 13.17
N THR A 114 -1.34 0.37 14.17
CA THR A 114 -0.65 0.38 15.46
C THR A 114 -1.55 -0.08 16.61
N VAL A 115 -2.66 0.61 16.88
CA VAL A 115 -3.54 0.30 18.04
C VAL A 115 -5.00 0.66 17.77
N ILE A 116 -5.94 -0.05 18.40
CA ILE A 116 -7.33 0.40 18.60
C ILE A 116 -7.50 0.83 20.05
N GLY A 117 -8.13 1.97 20.29
CA GLY A 117 -8.24 2.63 21.59
C GLY A 117 -7.02 3.47 21.96
N ALA A 118 -6.89 3.81 23.24
CA ALA A 118 -5.80 4.64 23.76
C ALA A 118 -4.43 3.95 23.60
N TYR A 119 -3.42 4.68 23.12
CA TYR A 119 -2.10 4.12 22.80
C TYR A 119 -1.41 3.44 23.99
N GLU A 120 -1.44 4.07 25.18
CA GLU A 120 -0.80 3.54 26.39
C GLU A 120 -1.53 2.31 26.96
N HIS A 121 -2.83 2.18 26.68
CA HIS A 121 -3.69 1.10 27.16
C HIS A 121 -4.62 0.61 26.03
N PRO A 122 -4.05 -0.05 25.00
CA PRO A 122 -4.80 -0.35 23.79
C PRO A 122 -5.80 -1.48 24.04
N GLN A 123 -6.98 -1.38 23.41
CA GLN A 123 -7.92 -2.49 23.35
C GLN A 123 -7.41 -3.60 22.42
N ILE A 124 -6.77 -3.20 21.32
CA ILE A 124 -6.12 -4.11 20.37
C ILE A 124 -4.76 -3.51 20.01
N ARG A 125 -3.69 -4.30 20.12
CA ARG A 125 -2.35 -3.94 19.65
C ARG A 125 -2.01 -4.70 18.38
N PHE A 126 -1.55 -3.98 17.37
CA PHE A 126 -1.02 -4.53 16.12
C PHE A 126 0.52 -4.46 16.10
N SER A 127 1.12 -5.00 15.04
CA SER A 127 2.58 -5.00 14.84
C SER A 127 3.20 -3.59 14.78
N GLY A 128 2.42 -2.56 14.43
CA GLY A 128 2.87 -1.18 14.35
C GLY A 128 3.15 -0.72 12.92
N SER A 129 4.02 0.28 12.80
CA SER A 129 4.37 0.89 11.51
C SER A 129 5.06 -0.09 10.56
N GLY A 130 6.04 -0.86 11.05
CA GLY A 130 7.06 -1.43 10.16
C GLY A 130 7.65 -0.31 9.29
N GLY A 131 7.78 -0.53 7.98
CA GLY A 131 8.12 0.53 7.02
C GLY A 131 6.97 1.38 6.48
N ALA A 132 5.71 1.16 6.90
CA ALA A 132 4.55 1.79 6.27
C ALA A 132 4.52 3.32 6.42
N CYS A 133 4.96 3.86 7.56
CA CYS A 133 5.04 5.31 7.78
C CYS A 133 6.04 5.96 6.82
N ASP A 134 7.24 5.38 6.67
CA ASP A 134 8.24 5.89 5.74
C ASP A 134 7.74 5.81 4.29
N VAL A 135 7.12 4.70 3.89
CA VAL A 135 6.52 4.58 2.55
C VAL A 135 5.51 5.70 2.32
N ALA A 136 4.54 5.84 3.23
CA ALA A 136 3.50 6.85 3.11
C ALA A 136 4.02 8.29 3.18
N SER A 137 5.21 8.52 3.75
CA SER A 137 5.81 9.85 3.88
C SER A 137 6.69 10.25 2.69
N PHE A 138 7.36 9.29 2.05
CA PHE A 138 8.45 9.57 1.11
C PHE A 138 8.21 9.15 -0.34
N VAL A 139 7.32 8.17 -0.60
CA VAL A 139 7.16 7.62 -1.95
C VAL A 139 6.18 8.41 -2.81
N GLY A 140 6.28 8.25 -4.12
CA GLY A 140 5.49 9.00 -5.10
C GLY A 140 3.98 8.74 -5.02
N ARG A 141 3.56 7.48 -4.79
CA ARG A 141 2.14 7.14 -4.62
C ARG A 141 1.95 5.85 -3.84
N THR A 142 0.79 5.69 -3.21
CA THR A 142 0.43 4.44 -2.53
C THR A 142 -0.86 3.81 -3.06
N ILE A 143 -0.86 2.48 -3.10
CA ILE A 143 -2.03 1.63 -3.31
C ILE A 143 -2.35 0.96 -1.97
N ILE A 144 -3.57 1.13 -1.48
CA ILE A 144 -3.96 0.65 -0.15
C ILE A 144 -4.93 -0.51 -0.29
N PHE A 145 -4.62 -1.65 0.32
CA PHE A 145 -5.56 -2.75 0.47
C PHE A 145 -6.33 -2.65 1.80
N MET A 146 -7.66 -2.66 1.71
CA MET A 146 -8.54 -2.63 2.88
C MET A 146 -9.72 -3.57 2.70
N ARG A 147 -10.04 -4.39 3.70
CA ARG A 147 -11.31 -5.12 3.70
C ARG A 147 -12.45 -4.23 4.18
N GLN A 148 -13.60 -4.30 3.53
CA GLN A 148 -14.80 -3.57 3.94
C GLN A 148 -15.57 -4.32 5.01
N VAL A 149 -15.07 -4.18 6.25
CA VAL A 149 -15.75 -4.65 7.46
C VAL A 149 -15.91 -3.49 8.45
N LYS A 150 -16.95 -3.55 9.28
CA LYS A 150 -17.28 -2.52 10.26
C LYS A 150 -16.07 -2.20 11.14
N GLY A 151 -15.80 -0.91 11.35
CA GLY A 151 -14.70 -0.43 12.19
C GLY A 151 -13.36 -0.23 11.46
N ARG A 152 -13.27 -0.59 10.16
CA ARG A 152 -12.06 -0.30 9.37
C ARG A 152 -12.11 1.03 8.63
N PHE A 153 -13.26 1.40 8.07
CA PHE A 153 -13.47 2.72 7.50
C PHE A 153 -14.08 3.60 8.61
N VAL A 154 -13.34 4.61 9.06
CA VAL A 154 -13.70 5.45 10.21
C VAL A 154 -13.52 6.92 9.86
N GLU A 155 -14.32 7.81 10.43
CA GLU A 155 -14.12 9.26 10.21
C GLU A 155 -12.85 9.79 10.87
N LYS A 156 -12.42 9.16 11.98
CA LYS A 156 -11.20 9.51 12.71
C LYS A 156 -10.49 8.24 13.17
N LEU A 157 -9.20 8.16 12.92
CA LEU A 157 -8.35 7.07 13.39
C LEU A 157 -8.13 7.14 14.90
N ASP A 158 -7.98 5.98 15.53
CA ASP A 158 -7.51 5.90 16.92
C ASP A 158 -6.03 6.27 17.03
N TYR A 159 -5.25 5.97 15.99
CA TYR A 159 -3.84 6.29 15.90
C TYR A 159 -3.42 6.54 14.44
N LEU A 160 -2.66 7.59 14.20
CA LEU A 160 -2.10 7.89 12.87
C LEU A 160 -0.77 7.16 12.71
N THR A 161 -0.77 6.01 12.04
CA THR A 161 0.46 5.26 11.78
C THR A 161 1.12 5.72 10.49
N SER A 162 0.36 5.81 9.40
CA SER A 162 0.90 6.20 8.08
C SER A 162 0.09 7.36 7.51
N PRO A 163 0.74 8.49 7.17
CA PRO A 163 0.03 9.68 6.71
C PRO A 163 -0.48 9.56 5.26
N GLY A 164 -1.77 9.81 5.06
CA GLY A 164 -2.39 10.01 3.76
C GLY A 164 -2.32 11.48 3.34
N TYR A 165 -3.48 12.08 3.08
CA TYR A 165 -3.62 13.52 2.85
C TYR A 165 -3.90 14.34 4.12
N LEU A 166 -3.79 13.74 5.31
CA LEU A 166 -4.07 14.37 6.60
C LEU A 166 -5.49 14.93 6.63
N ASP A 167 -5.67 16.26 6.70
CA ASP A 167 -6.98 16.92 6.71
C ASP A 167 -7.48 17.31 5.30
N GLY A 168 -6.76 16.86 4.26
CA GLY A 168 -7.07 17.14 2.86
C GLY A 168 -6.34 18.36 2.28
N ARG A 169 -6.66 18.73 1.04
CA ARG A 169 -6.07 19.89 0.34
C ARG A 169 -4.53 19.93 0.46
N GLU A 170 -3.98 21.02 1.00
CA GLU A 170 -2.55 21.28 1.16
C GLU A 170 -1.98 20.76 2.50
N SER A 171 -2.79 20.16 3.37
CA SER A 171 -2.36 19.80 4.73
C SER A 171 -1.15 18.87 4.75
N ARG A 172 -1.03 17.98 3.76
CA ARG A 172 0.18 17.14 3.58
C ARG A 172 1.45 17.98 3.38
N TRP A 173 1.37 19.00 2.53
CA TRP A 173 2.48 19.91 2.25
C TRP A 173 2.79 20.78 3.48
N GLU A 174 1.77 21.31 4.14
CA GLU A 174 1.90 22.11 5.37
C GLU A 174 2.58 21.33 6.52
N ALA A 175 2.35 20.01 6.59
CA ALA A 175 3.01 19.11 7.53
C ALA A 175 4.46 18.76 7.16
N GLY A 176 4.98 19.26 6.03
CA GLY A 176 6.34 19.00 5.57
C GLY A 176 6.55 17.64 4.91
N LEU A 177 5.47 16.93 4.57
CA LEU A 177 5.55 15.65 3.86
C LEU A 177 5.82 15.88 2.37
N ARG A 178 6.50 14.92 1.73
CA ARG A 178 6.81 15.01 0.29
C ARG A 178 5.53 14.94 -0.55
N PRO A 179 5.55 15.53 -1.78
CA PRO A 179 4.50 15.31 -2.76
C PRO A 179 4.25 13.82 -3.02
N GLY A 180 3.00 13.47 -3.28
CA GLY A 180 2.54 12.11 -3.44
C GLY A 180 1.30 11.85 -2.59
N GLY A 181 1.21 10.66 -2.02
CA GLY A 181 0.10 10.26 -1.15
C GLY A 181 -0.73 9.10 -1.75
N PRO A 182 -1.90 8.82 -1.16
CA PRO A 182 -2.73 7.71 -1.60
C PRO A 182 -3.39 8.01 -2.94
N GLU A 183 -3.26 7.08 -3.88
CA GLU A 183 -3.87 7.18 -5.22
C GLU A 183 -5.08 6.25 -5.35
N LEU A 184 -5.05 5.11 -4.64
CA LEU A 184 -6.01 4.02 -4.78
C LEU A 184 -6.27 3.31 -3.46
N VAL A 185 -7.52 3.00 -3.16
CA VAL A 185 -7.89 2.01 -2.13
C VAL A 185 -8.63 0.87 -2.81
N VAL A 186 -8.08 -0.34 -2.71
CA VAL A 186 -8.65 -1.57 -3.25
C VAL A 186 -9.26 -2.37 -2.10
N THR A 187 -10.53 -2.72 -2.23
CA THR A 187 -11.26 -3.51 -1.23
C THR A 187 -11.78 -4.82 -1.79
N ASP A 188 -12.34 -5.66 -0.93
CA ASP A 188 -13.03 -6.89 -1.33
C ASP A 188 -14.36 -6.64 -2.07
N LYS A 189 -14.79 -5.38 -2.23
CA LYS A 189 -16.03 -5.02 -2.93
C LYS A 189 -15.86 -3.95 -4.00
N ALA A 190 -14.90 -3.04 -3.83
CA ALA A 190 -14.84 -1.80 -4.57
C ALA A 190 -13.44 -1.18 -4.65
N VAL A 191 -13.34 -0.17 -5.50
CA VAL A 191 -12.16 0.65 -5.73
C VAL A 191 -12.50 2.10 -5.40
N PHE A 192 -11.66 2.74 -4.58
CA PHE A 192 -11.78 4.14 -4.25
C PHE A 192 -10.58 4.92 -4.76
N ARG A 193 -10.81 6.19 -5.08
CA ARG A 193 -9.78 7.18 -5.42
C ARG A 193 -9.98 8.43 -4.57
N PHE A 194 -9.13 9.43 -4.76
CA PHE A 194 -9.15 10.67 -4.00
C PHE A 194 -9.40 11.85 -4.92
N ASP A 195 -10.33 12.72 -4.55
CA ASP A 195 -10.66 13.91 -5.33
C ASP A 195 -9.44 14.84 -5.44
N GLU A 196 -9.22 15.41 -6.62
CA GLU A 196 -7.98 16.16 -6.89
C GLU A 196 -7.80 17.40 -6.00
N LYS A 197 -8.91 18.04 -5.60
CA LYS A 197 -8.88 19.30 -4.85
C LYS A 197 -9.05 19.10 -3.36
N SER A 198 -10.11 18.40 -2.95
CA SER A 198 -10.41 18.14 -1.55
C SER A 198 -9.52 17.06 -0.96
N LYS A 199 -8.95 16.18 -1.81
CA LYS A 199 -8.23 14.97 -1.41
C LYS A 199 -9.07 13.97 -0.62
N ARG A 200 -10.40 14.14 -0.65
CA ARG A 200 -11.33 13.22 0.02
C ARG A 200 -11.58 12.00 -0.86
N MET A 201 -11.63 10.85 -0.22
CA MET A 201 -11.90 9.56 -0.85
C MET A 201 -13.32 9.52 -1.43
N TYR A 202 -13.45 8.93 -2.62
CA TYR A 202 -14.71 8.68 -3.31
C TYR A 202 -14.73 7.31 -3.99
N LEU A 203 -15.92 6.74 -4.14
CA LEU A 203 -16.12 5.46 -4.83
C LEU A 203 -15.85 5.63 -6.33
N ALA A 204 -14.80 4.98 -6.83
CA ALA A 204 -14.40 5.05 -8.24
C ALA A 204 -15.01 3.92 -9.08
N GLY A 205 -15.29 2.77 -8.46
CA GLY A 205 -15.93 1.62 -9.11
C GLY A 205 -16.17 0.49 -8.12
N TYR A 206 -16.99 -0.49 -8.51
CA TYR A 206 -17.30 -1.67 -7.70
C TYR A 206 -17.30 -2.94 -8.55
N TYR A 207 -17.11 -4.09 -7.89
CA TYR A 207 -16.95 -5.36 -8.58
C TYR A 207 -18.29 -5.92 -9.10
N PRO A 208 -18.25 -6.75 -10.16
CA PRO A 208 -19.45 -7.43 -10.65
C PRO A 208 -20.18 -8.18 -9.53
N GLY A 209 -21.49 -7.98 -9.44
CA GLY A 209 -22.35 -8.61 -8.42
C GLY A 209 -22.46 -7.85 -7.10
N ILE A 210 -21.61 -6.85 -6.83
CA ILE A 210 -21.71 -5.99 -5.64
C ILE A 210 -22.70 -4.85 -5.90
N LYS A 211 -23.58 -4.55 -4.94
CA LYS A 211 -24.46 -3.37 -4.99
C LYS A 211 -23.85 -2.21 -4.20
N VAL A 212 -24.14 -0.98 -4.64
CA VAL A 212 -23.69 0.25 -3.96
C VAL A 212 -24.14 0.30 -2.49
N ALA A 213 -25.30 -0.27 -2.15
CA ALA A 213 -25.78 -0.33 -0.76
C ALA A 213 -24.93 -1.25 0.16
N GLU A 214 -24.06 -2.08 -0.40
CA GLU A 214 -23.17 -2.99 0.35
C GLU A 214 -21.80 -2.37 0.65
N ILE A 215 -21.54 -1.17 0.11
CA ILE A 215 -20.29 -0.42 0.20
C ILE A 215 -20.44 0.69 1.24
#